data_AF-A0A4U6XAM0-F1
#
_entry.id   AF-A0A4U6XAM0-F1
#
_cell.length_a   1.000
_cell.length_b   1.000
_cell.length_c   1.000
_cell.angle_alpha   90.00
_cell.angle_beta   90.00
_cell.angle_gamma   90.00
#
_symmetry.space_group_name_H-M   'P 1'
#
loop_
_entity.id
_entity.type
_entity.pdbx_description
1 polymer ?
#
loop_
_entity_poly.entity_id
_entity_poly.type
_entity_poly.pdbx_seq_one_letter_code
_entity_poly.pdbx_strand_id
1 'polypeptide(L)'
;MAKVRRNSAITAAVCYFLAIIFLILVIIGNTSIKPVLTDIYFFKLDVSDIIPLSSANAVLLNSVARSLGLHDFYQVGLWNFCEGYNDEGVTYCSTPKRMWWFNPIEIMTNELLAGATIALPSQVTTILNILRIGQQVMFGLFISGISLAAALLLATPVVMRSRWWSLPVAIFAAIAGLLVTVASIIGTVMSVGARIALTQQQELNINAILGVRMFVFMWLASAFVDVAAILHMAMGCCCSPRKEREAAAATANGTPEKTTQTTESSEKSSRLPAFMRKRSPRSSTSVPPPHLQDKIVLVTGGAKGIGYMISEGFVANGATVYISSRDAAACETAAAALTARGPGAAHAIPADLQKLDDCRRLVSSLSSRTGGRLHVLVNNSGAAWGDAFDTYPDAAWTKLLTLNLHRVFTLTQLAAPLLEAAAAAAADGGDPARVINIGSVDGLRVPLMSSFAYSASKAGLHHLSRALARELGPRGVTSNTLACGPFESKMMKATLDSMRDTIEGEIPLRRIGTPQDVAGACLFLSGRAGAFVTGATITVDGGIVLASKL
;
A
#
# COMPACT_ATOMS: atom_id res chain seq x y z
N MET A 1 -58.03 10.87 11.10
CA MET A 1 -56.74 10.13 11.05
C MET A 1 -56.07 10.15 9.67
N ALA A 2 -56.66 9.61 8.60
CA ALA A 2 -55.98 9.43 7.30
C ALA A 2 -55.28 10.68 6.73
N LYS A 3 -55.91 11.87 6.77
CA LYS A 3 -55.31 13.15 6.33
C LYS A 3 -54.01 13.49 7.10
N VAL A 4 -53.96 13.22 8.40
CA VAL A 4 -52.77 13.45 9.24
C VAL A 4 -51.65 12.49 8.82
N ARG A 5 -51.91 11.18 8.74
CA ARG A 5 -50.91 10.17 8.35
C ARG A 5 -50.32 10.44 6.96
N ARG A 6 -51.15 10.88 6.01
CA ARG A 6 -50.69 11.32 4.67
C ARG A 6 -49.78 12.54 4.77
N ASN A 7 -50.17 13.56 5.51
CA ASN A 7 -49.37 14.77 5.66
C ASN A 7 -48.03 14.46 6.36
N SER A 8 -48.02 13.68 7.45
CA SER A 8 -46.79 13.26 8.13
C SER A 8 -45.84 12.48 7.22
N ALA A 9 -46.36 11.58 6.37
CA ALA A 9 -45.55 10.86 5.38
C ALA A 9 -44.98 11.80 4.30
N ILE A 10 -45.75 12.78 3.81
CA ILE A 10 -45.25 13.78 2.86
C ILE A 10 -44.16 14.65 3.51
N THR A 11 -44.35 15.11 4.75
CA THR A 11 -43.33 15.87 5.49
C THR A 11 -42.07 15.04 5.70
N ALA A 12 -42.17 13.77 6.12
CA ALA A 12 -41.02 12.89 6.29
C ALA A 12 -40.24 12.69 4.98
N ALA A 13 -40.94 12.50 3.84
CA ALA A 13 -40.31 12.43 2.52
C ALA A 13 -39.58 13.73 2.14
N VAL A 14 -40.18 14.91 2.38
CA VAL A 14 -39.50 16.20 2.16
C VAL A 14 -38.27 16.34 3.07
N CYS A 15 -38.36 15.92 4.33
CA CYS A 15 -37.21 15.92 5.24
C CYS A 15 -36.08 14.99 4.75
N TYR A 16 -36.37 13.76 4.30
CA TYR A 16 -35.34 12.89 3.70
C TYR A 16 -34.72 13.51 2.44
N PHE A 17 -35.52 14.13 1.56
CA PHE A 17 -35.01 14.79 0.36
C PHE A 17 -34.03 15.92 0.69
N LEU A 18 -34.39 16.78 1.66
CA LEU A 18 -33.49 17.84 2.14
C LEU A 18 -32.25 17.26 2.82
N ALA A 19 -32.40 16.25 3.67
CA ALA A 19 -31.27 15.56 4.31
C ALA A 19 -30.29 14.97 3.28
N ILE A 20 -30.79 14.33 2.22
CA ILE A 20 -29.95 13.77 1.15
C ILE A 20 -29.14 14.88 0.46
N ILE A 21 -29.72 16.06 0.19
CA ILE A 21 -28.98 17.20 -0.38
C ILE A 21 -27.83 17.62 0.54
N PHE A 22 -28.09 17.79 1.84
CA PHE A 22 -27.05 18.17 2.80
C PHE A 22 -26.00 17.06 3.02
N LEU A 23 -26.39 15.79 3.01
CA LEU A 23 -25.46 14.66 3.08
C LEU A 23 -24.58 14.56 1.83
N ILE A 24 -25.11 14.81 0.63
CA ILE A 24 -24.30 14.92 -0.58
C ILE A 24 -23.26 16.03 -0.40
N LEU A 25 -23.65 17.22 0.06
CA LEU A 25 -22.73 18.34 0.29
C LEU A 25 -21.65 18.02 1.34
N VAL A 26 -21.96 17.26 2.38
CA VAL A 26 -20.97 16.78 3.37
C VAL A 26 -20.02 15.74 2.77
N ILE A 27 -20.51 14.85 1.90
CA ILE A 27 -19.73 13.76 1.29
C ILE A 27 -18.83 14.24 0.15
N ILE A 28 -19.32 15.16 -0.70
CA ILE A 28 -18.55 15.79 -1.79
C ILE A 28 -17.92 17.12 -1.38
N GLY A 29 -18.04 17.49 -0.10
CA GLY A 29 -17.37 18.65 0.47
C GLY A 29 -15.87 18.55 0.24
N ASN A 30 -15.28 19.63 -0.28
CA ASN A 30 -13.88 19.70 -0.69
C ASN A 30 -13.46 18.79 -1.87
N THR A 31 -14.33 18.00 -2.53
CA THR A 31 -13.83 17.02 -3.53
C THR A 31 -13.44 17.61 -4.90
N SER A 32 -13.52 18.92 -5.10
CA SER A 32 -13.25 19.57 -6.40
C SER A 32 -13.09 21.08 -6.25
N ILE A 33 -12.24 21.69 -7.09
CA ILE A 33 -12.05 23.15 -7.19
C ILE A 33 -13.30 23.80 -7.79
N LYS A 34 -14.31 24.02 -6.94
CA LYS A 34 -15.58 24.70 -7.25
C LYS A 34 -15.94 25.58 -6.05
N PRO A 35 -16.29 26.88 -6.23
CA PRO A 35 -16.50 27.81 -5.12
C PRO A 35 -17.53 27.39 -4.05
N VAL A 36 -18.46 26.51 -4.40
CA VAL A 36 -19.45 25.94 -3.46
C VAL A 36 -18.85 24.83 -2.59
N LEU A 37 -17.88 24.06 -3.09
CA LEU A 37 -17.32 22.86 -2.43
C LEU A 37 -16.03 23.14 -1.66
N THR A 38 -15.22 24.10 -2.12
CA THR A 38 -13.93 24.50 -1.49
C THR A 38 -14.08 25.23 -0.15
N ASP A 39 -15.32 25.53 0.26
CA ASP A 39 -15.64 26.06 1.60
C ASP A 39 -16.46 25.06 2.43
N ILE A 40 -16.35 23.76 2.13
CA ILE A 40 -16.99 22.66 2.85
C ILE A 40 -15.93 21.64 3.29
N TYR A 41 -15.22 21.98 4.37
CA TYR A 41 -14.15 21.19 4.97
C TYR A 41 -14.37 21.09 6.49
N PHE A 42 -13.80 20.08 7.16
CA PHE A 42 -13.86 19.97 8.62
C PHE A 42 -12.92 20.99 9.29
N PHE A 43 -11.67 21.03 8.84
CA PHE A 43 -10.69 22.05 9.24
C PHE A 43 -9.77 22.46 8.08
N LYS A 44 -9.39 23.75 8.07
CA LYS A 44 -8.26 24.31 7.32
C LYS A 44 -7.07 24.32 8.28
N LEU A 45 -6.00 23.65 7.90
CA LEU A 45 -4.67 23.80 8.48
C LEU A 45 -4.00 24.99 7.80
N ASP A 46 -3.64 26.01 8.55
CA ASP A 46 -2.85 27.15 8.08
C ASP A 46 -1.39 26.93 8.50
N VAL A 47 -0.49 26.92 7.52
CA VAL A 47 0.93 26.58 7.66
C VAL A 47 1.85 27.67 7.08
N SER A 48 1.27 28.80 6.68
CA SER A 48 1.93 29.98 6.10
C SER A 48 3.18 30.45 6.85
N ASP A 49 3.19 30.28 8.17
CA ASP A 49 4.21 30.82 9.08
C ASP A 49 4.84 29.72 9.97
N ILE A 50 5.04 28.50 9.44
CA ILE A 50 5.52 27.32 10.20
C ILE A 50 6.84 27.54 10.97
N ILE A 51 7.68 28.47 10.52
CA ILE A 51 9.03 28.73 11.06
C ILE A 51 8.95 29.72 12.24
N PRO A 52 9.61 29.46 13.39
CA PRO A 52 9.52 30.34 14.55
C PRO A 52 10.02 31.77 14.28
N LEU A 53 9.32 32.73 14.88
CA LEU A 53 9.51 34.20 14.75
C LEU A 53 10.87 34.73 15.28
N SER A 54 11.77 33.85 15.71
CA SER A 54 13.12 34.21 16.18
C SER A 54 14.15 34.46 15.07
N SER A 55 13.78 34.27 13.79
CA SER A 55 14.65 34.56 12.64
C SER A 55 14.20 35.80 11.86
N ALA A 56 15.13 36.71 11.57
CA ALA A 56 14.84 38.02 10.97
C ALA A 56 14.45 37.98 9.47
N ASN A 57 14.42 36.80 8.84
CA ASN A 57 14.31 36.64 7.38
C ASN A 57 13.10 35.80 6.93
N ALA A 58 12.04 35.67 7.76
CA ALA A 58 10.87 34.82 7.49
C ALA A 58 10.27 35.02 6.08
N VAL A 59 10.15 36.27 5.61
CA VAL A 59 9.60 36.61 4.27
C VAL A 59 10.41 35.97 3.13
N LEU A 60 11.73 35.86 3.26
CA LEU A 60 12.58 35.25 2.24
C LEU A 60 12.43 33.72 2.23
N LEU A 61 12.26 33.10 3.41
CA LEU A 61 12.08 31.65 3.52
C LEU A 61 10.71 31.19 3.00
N ASN A 62 9.64 31.98 3.18
CA ASN A 62 8.32 31.63 2.63
C ASN A 62 8.32 31.59 1.09
N SER A 63 9.10 32.46 0.43
CA SER A 63 9.33 32.39 -1.02
C SER A 63 10.08 31.10 -1.43
N VAL A 64 11.02 30.63 -0.61
CA VAL A 64 11.72 29.35 -0.82
C VAL A 64 10.79 28.16 -0.57
N ALA A 65 9.93 28.21 0.47
CA ALA A 65 8.95 27.15 0.77
C ALA A 65 7.97 26.93 -0.40
N ARG A 66 7.41 28.01 -0.96
CA ARG A 66 6.59 27.91 -2.19
C ARG A 66 7.39 27.33 -3.37
N SER A 67 8.67 27.68 -3.52
CA SER A 67 9.53 27.11 -4.57
C SER A 67 9.86 25.61 -4.38
N LEU A 68 9.71 25.09 -3.16
CA LEU A 68 9.84 23.67 -2.81
C LEU A 68 8.49 22.91 -2.88
N GLY A 69 7.39 23.59 -3.22
CA GLY A 69 6.06 22.99 -3.34
C GLY A 69 5.24 22.93 -2.05
N LEU A 70 5.62 23.64 -0.99
CA LEU A 70 4.75 23.82 0.18
C LEU A 70 3.63 24.82 -0.15
N HIS A 71 2.39 24.42 0.14
CA HIS A 71 1.22 25.28 0.08
C HIS A 71 1.01 26.02 1.41
N ASP A 72 0.43 27.24 1.36
CA ASP A 72 0.12 28.03 2.56
C ASP A 72 -0.90 27.33 3.47
N PHE A 73 -1.79 26.52 2.88
CA PHE A 73 -2.83 25.82 3.63
C PHE A 73 -3.29 24.48 3.03
N TYR A 74 -3.85 23.66 3.91
CA TYR A 74 -4.43 22.35 3.60
C TYR A 74 -5.83 22.22 4.21
N GLN A 75 -6.85 21.95 3.39
CA GLN A 75 -8.24 21.74 3.81
C GLN A 75 -8.58 20.26 3.83
N VAL A 76 -9.15 19.76 4.93
CA VAL A 76 -9.54 18.35 5.08
C VAL A 76 -11.05 18.19 4.87
N GLY A 77 -11.44 17.54 3.77
CA GLY A 77 -12.82 17.14 3.48
C GLY A 77 -13.14 15.75 4.06
N LEU A 78 -14.33 15.21 3.76
CA LEU A 78 -14.70 13.87 4.23
C LEU A 78 -13.98 12.75 3.46
N TRP A 79 -13.83 12.90 2.15
CA TRP A 79 -13.30 11.89 1.22
C TRP A 79 -11.93 12.26 0.61
N ASN A 80 -11.47 13.49 0.80
CA ASN A 80 -10.23 14.00 0.20
C ASN A 80 -9.62 15.15 1.04
N PHE A 81 -8.49 15.68 0.57
CA PHE A 81 -7.99 17.00 0.94
C PHE A 81 -7.86 17.91 -0.30
N CYS A 82 -7.81 19.22 -0.06
CA CYS A 82 -7.33 20.22 -1.00
C CYS A 82 -6.21 21.05 -0.38
N GLU A 83 -5.45 21.72 -1.22
CA GLU A 83 -4.33 22.58 -0.85
C GLU A 83 -4.32 23.85 -1.72
N GLY A 84 -3.68 24.90 -1.21
CA GLY A 84 -3.75 26.21 -1.84
C GLY A 84 -2.90 27.29 -1.18
N TYR A 85 -2.94 28.47 -1.77
CA TYR A 85 -2.23 29.67 -1.32
C TYR A 85 -3.25 30.73 -0.90
N ASN A 86 -2.95 31.55 0.12
CA ASN A 86 -3.94 32.49 0.67
C ASN A 86 -4.29 33.65 -0.29
N ASP A 87 -3.45 33.89 -1.30
CA ASP A 87 -3.61 34.83 -2.42
C ASP A 87 -4.32 34.20 -3.64
N GLU A 88 -4.08 32.92 -3.96
CA GLU A 88 -4.68 32.24 -5.11
C GLU A 88 -5.97 31.44 -4.79
N GLY A 89 -6.19 31.12 -3.52
CA GLY A 89 -7.21 30.17 -3.08
C GLY A 89 -6.79 28.71 -3.28
N VAL A 90 -7.77 27.84 -3.53
CA VAL A 90 -7.54 26.38 -3.67
C VAL A 90 -7.01 26.05 -5.06
N THR A 91 -5.76 25.60 -5.13
CA THR A 91 -5.05 25.30 -6.39
C THR A 91 -5.11 23.82 -6.77
N TYR A 92 -5.20 22.91 -5.80
CA TYR A 92 -5.33 21.47 -6.04
C TYR A 92 -6.33 20.82 -5.08
N CYS A 93 -7.04 19.80 -5.58
CA CYS A 93 -7.88 18.93 -4.78
C CYS A 93 -7.60 17.47 -5.16
N SER A 94 -7.25 16.67 -4.17
CA SER A 94 -6.92 15.25 -4.37
C SER A 94 -8.11 14.44 -4.86
N THR A 95 -7.83 13.45 -5.72
CA THR A 95 -8.86 12.58 -6.28
C THR A 95 -9.45 11.64 -5.21
N PRO A 96 -10.79 11.56 -5.05
CA PRO A 96 -11.41 10.62 -4.13
C PRO A 96 -11.02 9.16 -4.42
N LYS A 97 -10.38 8.49 -3.46
CA LYS A 97 -9.93 7.11 -3.62
C LYS A 97 -11.13 6.16 -3.56
N ARG A 98 -11.13 5.12 -4.42
CA ARG A 98 -12.27 4.18 -4.62
C ARG A 98 -12.48 3.16 -3.48
N MET A 99 -11.73 3.24 -2.38
CA MET A 99 -11.86 2.35 -1.23
C MET A 99 -12.30 3.12 0.03
N TRP A 100 -12.88 2.39 0.98
CA TRP A 100 -13.65 2.88 2.12
C TRP A 100 -12.84 3.56 3.25
N TRP A 101 -11.68 4.13 2.93
CA TRP A 101 -10.98 5.03 3.85
C TRP A 101 -10.19 6.10 3.10
N PHE A 102 -10.47 7.36 3.45
CA PHE A 102 -9.54 8.46 3.27
C PHE A 102 -8.60 8.53 4.49
N ASN A 103 -7.34 8.87 4.27
CA ASN A 103 -6.30 8.90 5.31
C ASN A 103 -5.60 10.28 5.26
N PRO A 104 -6.16 11.33 5.88
CA PRO A 104 -5.57 12.67 5.82
C PRO A 104 -4.16 12.72 6.40
N ILE A 105 -3.83 11.75 7.26
CA ILE A 105 -2.65 11.77 8.12
C ILE A 105 -1.44 11.21 7.40
N GLU A 106 -1.62 10.12 6.66
CA GLU A 106 -0.59 9.62 5.74
C GLU A 106 -0.23 10.71 4.72
N ILE A 107 -1.21 11.49 4.27
CA ILE A 107 -1.00 12.62 3.37
C ILE A 107 -0.27 13.75 4.09
N MET A 108 -0.78 14.23 5.24
CA MET A 108 -0.10 15.27 6.03
C MET A 108 1.34 14.87 6.38
N THR A 109 1.64 13.62 6.72
CA THR A 109 3.03 13.18 6.98
C THR A 109 3.86 13.00 5.72
N ASN A 110 3.26 12.71 4.56
CA ASN A 110 4.01 12.50 3.32
C ASN A 110 4.23 13.80 2.53
N GLU A 111 3.35 14.79 2.64
CA GLU A 111 3.44 16.07 1.93
C GLU A 111 4.04 17.18 2.83
N LEU A 112 3.48 17.47 4.02
CA LEU A 112 4.00 18.55 4.91
C LEU A 112 5.35 18.23 5.55
N LEU A 113 5.71 16.95 5.69
CA LEU A 113 6.97 16.51 6.30
C LEU A 113 7.90 15.81 5.30
N ALA A 114 7.62 15.93 3.99
CA ALA A 114 8.32 15.24 2.90
C ALA A 114 9.86 15.38 2.93
N GLY A 115 10.36 16.55 3.37
CA GLY A 115 11.78 16.87 3.44
C GLY A 115 12.40 16.83 4.85
N ALA A 116 11.63 16.53 5.90
CA ALA A 116 12.08 16.68 7.29
C ALA A 116 11.70 15.46 8.13
N THR A 117 12.65 14.55 8.35
CA THR A 117 12.49 13.38 9.24
C THR A 117 12.55 13.77 10.72
N ILE A 118 11.75 14.75 11.13
CA ILE A 118 11.52 15.10 12.53
C ILE A 118 10.63 14.02 13.13
N ALA A 119 11.14 13.33 14.15
CA ALA A 119 10.35 12.34 14.89
C ALA A 119 9.24 13.06 15.67
N LEU A 120 8.04 13.13 15.10
CA LEU A 120 6.86 13.70 15.75
C LEU A 120 6.69 13.08 17.16
N PRO A 121 6.49 13.89 18.22
CA PRO A 121 6.28 13.37 19.57
C PRO A 121 5.19 12.30 19.63
N SER A 122 5.37 11.30 20.49
CA SER A 122 4.42 10.18 20.65
C SER A 122 2.98 10.62 20.96
N GLN A 123 2.82 11.79 21.57
CA GLN A 123 1.54 12.46 21.79
C GLN A 123 0.88 12.87 20.47
N VAL A 124 1.62 13.51 19.57
CA VAL A 124 1.14 13.94 18.25
C VAL A 124 0.76 12.72 17.41
N THR A 125 1.59 11.68 17.35
CA THR A 125 1.27 10.47 16.57
C THR A 125 0.07 9.70 17.16
N THR A 126 -0.15 9.75 18.47
CA THR A 126 -1.34 9.19 19.12
C THR A 126 -2.61 9.97 18.76
N ILE A 127 -2.58 11.29 18.87
CA ILE A 127 -3.70 12.17 18.51
C ILE A 127 -4.05 12.01 17.03
N LEU A 128 -3.04 11.98 16.17
CA LEU A 128 -3.21 11.69 14.76
C LEU A 128 -3.91 10.32 14.57
N ASN A 129 -3.42 9.23 15.16
CA ASN A 129 -4.10 7.93 15.00
C ASN A 129 -5.57 7.93 15.45
N ILE A 130 -5.95 8.72 16.47
CA ILE A 130 -7.35 8.93 16.85
C ILE A 130 -8.14 9.64 15.73
N LEU A 131 -7.57 10.69 15.14
CA LEU A 131 -8.19 11.42 14.01
C LEU A 131 -8.34 10.53 12.76
N ARG A 132 -7.41 9.62 12.49
CA ARG A 132 -7.53 8.63 11.40
C ARG A 132 -8.72 7.70 11.62
N ILE A 133 -8.82 7.10 12.81
CA ILE A 133 -9.89 6.12 13.15
C ILE A 133 -11.26 6.81 13.11
N GLY A 134 -11.39 7.98 13.73
CA GLY A 134 -12.66 8.71 13.77
C GLY A 134 -13.17 9.08 12.37
N GLN A 135 -12.29 9.47 11.44
CA GLN A 135 -12.72 9.83 10.08
C GLN A 135 -13.18 8.62 9.28
N GLN A 136 -12.54 7.45 9.45
CA GLN A 136 -13.00 6.20 8.84
C GLN A 136 -14.41 5.81 9.33
N VAL A 137 -14.65 5.91 10.64
CA VAL A 137 -15.98 5.66 11.24
C VAL A 137 -17.00 6.66 10.70
N MET A 138 -16.70 7.96 10.75
CA MET A 138 -17.56 9.04 10.27
C MET A 138 -17.93 8.89 8.78
N PHE A 139 -16.96 8.54 7.93
CA PHE A 139 -17.19 8.25 6.50
C PHE A 139 -18.19 7.11 6.32
N GLY A 140 -17.96 5.97 6.99
CA GLY A 140 -18.85 4.81 6.91
C GLY A 140 -20.27 5.11 7.39
N LEU A 141 -20.41 5.90 8.46
CA LEU A 141 -21.70 6.31 9.01
C LEU A 141 -22.46 7.26 8.06
N PHE A 142 -21.82 8.28 7.48
CA PHE A 142 -22.51 9.19 6.55
C PHE A 142 -22.92 8.50 5.24
N ILE A 143 -22.06 7.65 4.67
CA ILE A 143 -22.39 6.87 3.45
C ILE A 143 -23.54 5.88 3.74
N SER A 144 -23.58 5.28 4.93
CA SER A 144 -24.70 4.43 5.34
C SER A 144 -25.98 5.25 5.55
N GLY A 145 -25.87 6.42 6.19
CA GLY A 145 -26.96 7.34 6.48
C GLY A 145 -27.65 7.87 5.21
N ILE A 146 -26.89 8.34 4.22
CA ILE A 146 -27.46 8.80 2.94
C ILE A 146 -28.12 7.66 2.17
N SER A 147 -27.50 6.47 2.15
CA SER A 147 -28.04 5.30 1.47
C SER A 147 -29.38 4.87 2.08
N LEU A 148 -29.47 4.89 3.41
CA LEU A 148 -30.69 4.55 4.14
C LEU A 148 -31.75 5.65 4.02
N ALA A 149 -31.38 6.93 4.06
CA ALA A 149 -32.29 8.05 3.80
C ALA A 149 -32.89 8.01 2.38
N ALA A 150 -32.09 7.65 1.36
CA ALA A 150 -32.56 7.46 -0.01
C ALA A 150 -33.54 6.27 -0.13
N ALA A 151 -33.26 5.15 0.54
CA ALA A 151 -34.18 4.02 0.61
C ALA A 151 -35.49 4.39 1.35
N LEU A 152 -35.41 5.16 2.44
CA LEU A 152 -36.56 5.62 3.22
C LEU A 152 -37.43 6.63 2.45
N LEU A 153 -36.83 7.53 1.67
CA LEU A 153 -37.54 8.44 0.76
C LEU A 153 -38.44 7.65 -0.20
N LEU A 154 -37.93 6.57 -0.80
CA LEU A 154 -38.67 5.69 -1.71
C LEU A 154 -39.67 4.78 -0.98
N ALA A 155 -39.39 4.35 0.26
CA ALA A 155 -40.26 3.50 1.06
C ALA A 155 -41.42 4.26 1.74
N THR A 156 -41.28 5.56 1.98
CA THR A 156 -42.27 6.38 2.71
C THR A 156 -43.69 6.31 2.14
N PRO A 157 -43.92 6.36 0.82
CA PRO A 157 -45.26 6.15 0.22
C PRO A 157 -45.89 4.77 0.54
N VAL A 158 -45.07 3.73 0.77
CA VAL A 158 -45.56 2.37 1.08
C VAL A 158 -46.26 2.33 2.45
N VAL A 159 -45.81 3.16 3.40
CA VAL A 159 -46.45 3.33 4.71
C VAL A 159 -47.92 3.73 4.55
N MET A 160 -48.26 4.55 3.54
CA MET A 160 -49.67 4.95 3.32
C MET A 160 -50.59 3.77 2.97
N ARG A 161 -50.09 2.70 2.33
CA ARG A 161 -50.91 1.55 1.91
C ARG A 161 -51.32 0.58 3.03
N SER A 162 -50.48 0.37 4.06
CA SER A 162 -50.80 -0.55 5.16
C SER A 162 -50.18 -0.09 6.48
N ARG A 163 -50.81 -0.43 7.61
CA ARG A 163 -50.27 -0.11 8.94
C ARG A 163 -49.05 -0.97 9.31
N TRP A 164 -48.94 -2.19 8.77
CA TRP A 164 -47.82 -3.09 8.99
C TRP A 164 -46.47 -2.50 8.57
N TRP A 165 -46.41 -1.73 7.48
CA TRP A 165 -45.19 -1.07 7.02
C TRP A 165 -44.71 0.07 7.94
N SER A 166 -45.53 0.56 8.87
CA SER A 166 -45.14 1.68 9.75
C SER A 166 -43.99 1.29 10.69
N LEU A 167 -44.01 0.06 11.23
CA LEU A 167 -43.01 -0.39 12.21
C LEU A 167 -41.63 -0.64 11.57
N PRO A 168 -41.49 -1.42 10.47
CA PRO A 168 -40.20 -1.58 9.80
C PRO A 168 -39.60 -0.25 9.33
N VAL A 169 -40.41 0.63 8.74
CA VAL A 169 -39.93 1.94 8.27
C VAL A 169 -39.53 2.84 9.45
N ALA A 170 -40.24 2.82 10.58
CA ALA A 170 -39.82 3.53 11.78
C ALA A 170 -38.50 3.00 12.37
N ILE A 171 -38.27 1.68 12.35
CA ILE A 171 -36.99 1.08 12.80
C ILE A 171 -35.84 1.54 11.89
N PHE A 172 -35.98 1.42 10.56
CA PHE A 172 -34.96 1.89 9.63
C PHE A 172 -34.75 3.41 9.69
N ALA A 173 -35.81 4.20 9.95
CA ALA A 173 -35.70 5.63 10.14
C ALA A 173 -34.93 6.01 11.42
N ALA A 174 -35.19 5.33 12.54
CA ALA A 174 -34.44 5.51 13.78
C ALA A 174 -32.96 5.12 13.62
N ILE A 175 -32.67 4.05 12.86
CA ILE A 175 -31.29 3.68 12.49
C ILE A 175 -30.65 4.78 11.63
N ALA A 176 -31.34 5.32 10.63
CA ALA A 176 -30.81 6.40 9.79
C ALA A 176 -30.46 7.66 10.60
N GLY A 177 -31.35 8.06 11.51
CA GLY A 177 -31.13 9.18 12.42
C GLY A 177 -29.91 8.95 13.32
N LEU A 178 -29.88 7.80 14.01
CA LEU A 178 -28.74 7.40 14.85
C LEU A 178 -27.41 7.40 14.10
N LEU A 179 -27.35 6.86 12.88
CA LEU A 179 -26.13 6.83 12.06
C LEU A 179 -25.64 8.26 11.73
N VAL A 180 -26.52 9.13 11.23
CA VAL A 180 -26.15 10.50 10.83
C VAL A 180 -25.83 11.38 12.05
N THR A 181 -26.58 11.26 13.13
CA THR A 181 -26.40 12.07 14.35
C THR A 181 -25.15 11.62 15.13
N VAL A 182 -24.84 10.32 15.20
CA VAL A 182 -23.55 9.84 15.76
C VAL A 182 -22.37 10.30 14.88
N ALA A 183 -22.49 10.25 13.55
CA ALA A 183 -21.45 10.80 12.66
C ALA A 183 -21.24 12.31 12.87
N SER A 184 -22.33 13.06 13.09
CA SER A 184 -22.29 14.50 13.36
C SER A 184 -21.61 14.83 14.69
N ILE A 185 -21.87 14.04 15.74
CA ILE A 185 -21.19 14.15 17.03
C ILE A 185 -19.70 13.84 16.87
N ILE A 186 -19.35 12.72 16.20
CA ILE A 186 -17.95 12.33 15.96
C ILE A 186 -17.20 13.42 15.20
N GLY A 187 -17.73 13.90 14.07
CA GLY A 187 -17.10 14.96 13.28
C GLY A 187 -16.91 16.27 14.04
N THR A 188 -17.85 16.64 14.89
CA THR A 188 -17.75 17.81 15.77
C THR A 188 -16.64 17.64 16.80
N VAL A 189 -16.65 16.55 17.57
CA VAL A 189 -15.66 16.26 18.61
C VAL A 189 -14.25 16.13 18.03
N MET A 190 -14.11 15.41 16.91
CA MET A 190 -12.84 15.24 16.21
C MET A 190 -12.24 16.56 15.74
N SER A 191 -13.04 17.42 15.10
CA SER A 191 -12.51 18.66 14.50
C SER A 191 -12.09 19.66 15.58
N VAL A 192 -12.85 19.73 16.68
CA VAL A 192 -12.46 20.49 17.87
C VAL A 192 -11.20 19.91 18.51
N GLY A 193 -11.10 18.58 18.63
CA GLY A 193 -9.90 17.90 19.16
C GLY A 193 -8.65 18.12 18.30
N ALA A 194 -8.79 18.03 16.97
CA ALA A 194 -7.72 18.36 16.02
C ALA A 194 -7.27 19.80 16.20
N ARG A 195 -8.20 20.75 16.26
CA ARG A 195 -7.89 22.16 16.47
C ARG A 195 -7.12 22.42 17.76
N ILE A 196 -7.60 21.86 18.88
CA ILE A 196 -6.95 22.01 20.19
C ILE A 196 -5.53 21.43 20.15
N ALA A 197 -5.36 20.20 19.66
CA ALA A 197 -4.07 19.53 19.64
C ALA A 197 -3.02 20.19 18.74
N LEU A 198 -3.42 20.65 17.56
CA LEU A 198 -2.54 21.28 16.57
C LEU A 198 -2.13 22.68 17.01
N THR A 199 -3.07 23.48 17.53
CA THR A 199 -2.80 24.88 17.95
C THR A 199 -2.18 24.99 19.36
N GLN A 200 -1.95 23.87 20.06
CA GLN A 200 -1.27 23.83 21.37
C GLN A 200 0.25 23.59 21.28
N GLN A 201 0.80 23.32 20.09
CA GLN A 201 2.25 23.09 19.93
C GLN A 201 3.02 24.41 19.91
N GLN A 202 3.73 24.76 20.98
CA GLN A 202 4.46 26.04 21.07
C GLN A 202 5.70 26.11 20.15
N GLU A 203 6.19 24.97 19.66
CA GLU A 203 7.36 24.89 18.76
C GLU A 203 7.00 24.97 17.27
N LEU A 204 5.71 24.88 16.92
CA LEU A 204 5.19 24.83 15.55
C LEU A 204 4.03 25.80 15.41
N ASN A 205 4.24 26.92 14.72
CA ASN A 205 3.23 27.97 14.53
C ASN A 205 2.19 27.57 13.45
N ILE A 206 1.40 26.54 13.76
CA ILE A 206 0.38 25.95 12.90
C ILE A 206 -1.00 26.26 13.48
N ASN A 207 -1.85 26.90 12.69
CA ASN A 207 -3.18 27.30 13.12
C ASN A 207 -4.27 26.42 12.48
N ALA A 208 -5.27 26.03 13.26
CA ALA A 208 -6.37 25.19 12.79
C ALA A 208 -7.73 25.92 12.87
N ILE A 209 -8.37 26.09 11.71
CA ILE A 209 -9.62 26.84 11.54
C ILE A 209 -10.75 25.87 11.17
N LEU A 210 -11.88 25.92 11.87
CA LEU A 210 -13.02 25.03 11.63
C LEU A 210 -13.89 25.51 10.47
N GLY A 211 -14.21 24.63 9.51
CA GLY A 211 -15.05 24.97 8.36
C GLY A 211 -16.54 24.99 8.72
N VAL A 212 -17.03 26.13 9.21
CA VAL A 212 -18.40 26.29 9.78
C VAL A 212 -19.50 25.71 8.87
N ARG A 213 -19.41 25.87 7.55
CA ARG A 213 -20.42 25.36 6.59
C ARG A 213 -20.56 23.83 6.63
N MET A 214 -19.46 23.08 6.82
CA MET A 214 -19.50 21.63 6.97
C MET A 214 -20.37 21.24 8.17
N PHE A 215 -20.14 21.87 9.34
CA PHE A 215 -20.92 21.59 10.55
C PHE A 215 -22.40 22.00 10.39
N VAL A 216 -22.69 23.11 9.71
CA VAL A 216 -24.07 23.53 9.41
C VAL A 216 -24.78 22.50 8.55
N PHE A 217 -24.19 22.04 7.43
CA PHE A 217 -24.83 21.03 6.57
C PHE A 217 -24.96 19.68 7.27
N MET A 218 -23.95 19.28 8.04
CA MET A 218 -23.93 18.05 8.84
C MET A 218 -25.03 18.01 9.90
N TRP A 219 -25.19 19.08 10.68
CA TRP A 219 -26.25 19.17 11.70
C TRP A 219 -27.64 19.43 11.11
N LEU A 220 -27.76 20.12 9.97
CA LEU A 220 -29.03 20.19 9.22
C LEU A 220 -29.45 18.81 8.70
N ALA A 221 -28.53 18.04 8.14
CA ALA A 221 -28.79 16.66 7.71
C ALA A 221 -29.30 15.79 8.87
N SER A 222 -28.58 15.78 10.00
CA SER A 222 -29.00 15.13 11.25
C SER A 222 -30.42 15.54 11.65
N ALA A 223 -30.69 16.85 11.80
CA ALA A 223 -31.99 17.35 12.21
C ALA A 223 -33.12 16.94 11.24
N PHE A 224 -32.91 16.96 9.93
CA PHE A 224 -33.91 16.53 8.96
C PHE A 224 -34.18 15.00 9.00
N VAL A 225 -33.15 14.16 9.18
CA VAL A 225 -33.36 12.71 9.32
C VAL A 225 -34.06 12.38 10.65
N ASP A 226 -33.68 13.03 11.75
CA ASP A 226 -34.28 12.81 13.07
C ASP A 226 -35.74 13.29 13.11
N VAL A 227 -36.08 14.42 12.49
CA VAL A 227 -37.48 14.85 12.32
C VAL A 227 -38.29 13.85 11.50
N ALA A 228 -37.72 13.30 10.41
CA ALA A 228 -38.38 12.26 9.62
C ALA A 228 -38.60 10.98 10.46
N ALA A 229 -37.59 10.55 11.23
CA ALA A 229 -37.69 9.40 12.12
C ALA A 229 -38.75 9.58 13.21
N ILE A 230 -38.83 10.75 13.84
CA ILE A 230 -39.87 11.10 14.82
C ILE A 230 -41.26 11.03 14.17
N LEU A 231 -41.43 11.54 12.95
CA LEU A 231 -42.69 11.43 12.21
C LEU A 231 -43.07 9.97 11.91
N HIS A 232 -42.12 9.10 11.56
CA HIS A 232 -42.38 7.68 11.37
C HIS A 232 -42.73 6.94 12.67
N MET A 233 -42.03 7.23 13.77
CA MET A 233 -42.35 6.67 15.10
C MET A 233 -43.74 7.12 15.57
N ALA A 234 -44.09 8.40 15.42
CA ALA A 234 -45.43 8.92 15.74
C ALA A 234 -46.55 8.26 14.91
N MET A 235 -46.29 7.94 13.63
CA MET A 235 -47.22 7.16 12.79
C MET A 235 -47.36 5.70 13.23
N GLY A 236 -46.36 5.13 13.91
CA GLY A 236 -46.43 3.82 14.56
C GLY A 236 -47.23 3.85 15.88
N CYS A 237 -46.98 4.84 16.74
CA CYS A 237 -47.61 4.99 18.06
C CYS A 237 -49.11 5.38 18.02
N CYS A 238 -49.70 5.53 16.84
CA CYS A 238 -51.15 5.73 16.68
C CYS A 238 -51.95 4.43 16.98
N CYS A 239 -52.03 4.08 18.26
CA CYS A 239 -53.03 3.16 18.79
C CYS A 239 -54.42 3.81 18.73
N SER A 240 -55.37 3.19 18.01
CA SER A 240 -56.77 3.53 18.20
C SER A 240 -57.27 2.86 19.47
N PRO A 241 -57.93 3.57 20.39
CA PRO A 241 -58.72 2.89 21.40
C PRO A 241 -59.88 2.13 20.73
N ARG A 242 -60.18 0.94 21.26
CA ARG A 242 -61.50 0.28 21.33
C ARG A 242 -62.34 0.13 20.04
N LYS A 243 -62.40 -1.10 19.52
CA LYS A 243 -63.70 -1.69 19.04
C LYS A 243 -63.90 -3.17 19.39
N GLU A 244 -63.30 -3.64 20.48
CA GLU A 244 -63.47 -4.99 21.04
C GLU A 244 -64.80 -5.14 21.81
N ARG A 245 -65.95 -4.92 21.17
CA ARG A 245 -67.26 -5.10 21.85
C ARG A 245 -68.42 -5.68 21.03
N GLU A 246 -68.23 -6.03 19.76
CA GLU A 246 -69.32 -6.51 18.89
C GLU A 246 -69.04 -7.89 18.24
N ALA A 247 -67.83 -8.44 18.37
CA ALA A 247 -67.47 -9.74 17.77
C ALA A 247 -67.48 -10.93 18.77
N ALA A 248 -67.53 -10.67 20.09
CA ALA A 248 -67.47 -11.70 21.13
C ALA A 248 -68.85 -12.13 21.66
N ALA A 249 -69.94 -11.72 20.98
CA ALA A 249 -71.33 -12.01 21.38
C ALA A 249 -71.98 -13.14 20.54
N ALA A 250 -71.21 -13.77 19.64
CA ALA A 250 -71.64 -14.91 18.83
C ALA A 250 -70.53 -15.99 18.80
N THR A 251 -70.95 -17.25 18.63
CA THR A 251 -70.09 -18.46 18.52
C THR A 251 -69.12 -18.75 19.69
N ALA A 252 -69.64 -19.26 20.82
CA ALA A 252 -68.88 -20.09 21.77
C ALA A 252 -69.77 -20.88 22.78
N ASN A 253 -70.84 -21.56 22.30
CA ASN A 253 -71.57 -22.55 23.11
C ASN A 253 -71.16 -23.97 22.66
N GLY A 254 -70.75 -24.85 23.58
CA GLY A 254 -70.59 -26.29 23.35
C GLY A 254 -69.19 -26.89 23.61
N THR A 255 -69.09 -27.71 24.65
CA THR A 255 -68.02 -28.67 25.01
C THR A 255 -68.69 -30.01 25.41
N PRO A 256 -67.98 -31.14 25.67
CA PRO A 256 -66.52 -31.43 25.57
C PRO A 256 -66.20 -32.43 24.40
N GLU A 257 -65.60 -33.64 24.43
CA GLU A 257 -65.00 -34.53 25.46
C GLU A 257 -64.16 -35.72 24.90
N LYS A 258 -62.94 -35.96 25.46
CA LYS A 258 -62.11 -37.21 25.48
C LYS A 258 -61.66 -37.86 24.12
N THR A 259 -60.55 -38.60 23.94
CA THR A 259 -59.33 -39.00 24.70
C THR A 259 -58.21 -39.37 23.64
N THR A 260 -57.03 -40.00 23.85
CA THR A 260 -56.45 -40.87 24.91
C THR A 260 -54.89 -40.80 24.94
N GLN A 261 -54.22 -41.89 25.34
CA GLN A 261 -52.78 -42.20 25.46
C GLN A 261 -52.17 -42.68 24.09
N THR A 262 -50.88 -43.06 23.90
CA THR A 262 -49.80 -43.54 24.81
C THR A 262 -48.36 -43.27 24.25
N THR A 263 -47.35 -43.90 24.86
CA THR A 263 -45.88 -43.92 24.64
C THR A 263 -45.45 -44.43 23.22
N GLU A 264 -44.17 -44.47 22.78
CA GLU A 264 -42.90 -44.72 23.50
C GLU A 264 -41.59 -44.31 22.75
N SER A 265 -40.44 -44.69 23.33
CA SER A 265 -39.04 -44.29 23.06
C SER A 265 -38.40 -44.63 21.69
N SER A 266 -37.28 -43.97 21.35
CA SER A 266 -36.01 -44.62 20.96
C SER A 266 -34.83 -43.62 20.84
N GLU A 267 -33.61 -44.05 21.15
CA GLU A 267 -32.37 -43.25 21.01
C GLU A 267 -31.77 -43.29 19.58
N LYS A 268 -30.96 -42.28 19.21
CA LYS A 268 -29.86 -42.52 18.25
C LYS A 268 -28.70 -41.51 18.31
N SER A 269 -27.54 -42.05 18.67
CA SER A 269 -26.17 -41.53 18.53
C SER A 269 -25.96 -40.49 17.41
N SER A 270 -25.40 -39.34 17.79
CA SER A 270 -24.97 -38.26 16.89
C SER A 270 -23.71 -38.63 16.10
N ARG A 271 -23.88 -39.01 14.83
CA ARG A 271 -22.76 -39.18 13.89
C ARG A 271 -22.25 -37.82 13.41
N LEU A 272 -20.93 -37.61 13.47
CA LEU A 272 -20.29 -36.39 12.98
C LEU A 272 -20.52 -36.18 11.46
N PRO A 273 -20.65 -34.93 10.98
CA PRO A 273 -20.96 -34.63 9.59
C PRO A 273 -19.85 -34.98 8.61
N ALA A 274 -20.23 -35.26 7.36
CA ALA A 274 -19.37 -35.90 6.35
C ALA A 274 -18.12 -35.11 5.92
N PHE A 275 -17.98 -33.82 6.28
CA PHE A 275 -16.80 -33.02 5.94
C PHE A 275 -15.53 -33.45 6.68
N MET A 276 -15.65 -34.22 7.78
CA MET A 276 -14.50 -34.73 8.56
C MET A 276 -13.83 -35.99 7.97
N ARG A 277 -14.26 -36.50 6.81
CA ARG A 277 -13.59 -37.64 6.16
C ARG A 277 -12.23 -37.23 5.60
N LYS A 278 -11.14 -37.76 6.18
CA LYS A 278 -9.76 -37.61 5.67
C LYS A 278 -9.71 -37.89 4.17
N ARG A 279 -9.18 -36.95 3.38
CA ARG A 279 -8.79 -37.22 1.99
C ARG A 279 -7.58 -38.15 1.96
N SER A 280 -7.61 -39.14 1.07
CA SER A 280 -6.43 -39.95 0.74
C SER A 280 -5.32 -39.05 0.17
N PRO A 281 -4.03 -39.30 0.47
CA PRO A 281 -2.94 -38.57 -0.16
C PRO A 281 -2.98 -38.78 -1.68
N ARG A 282 -2.99 -37.68 -2.45
CA ARG A 282 -2.64 -37.75 -3.88
C ARG A 282 -1.13 -38.01 -4.00
N SER A 283 -0.75 -38.60 -5.13
CA SER A 283 0.64 -38.97 -5.43
C SER A 283 1.60 -37.80 -5.23
N SER A 284 2.76 -38.09 -4.66
CA SER A 284 3.85 -37.15 -4.48
C SER A 284 4.44 -36.77 -5.85
N THR A 285 4.02 -35.62 -6.40
CA THR A 285 4.85 -34.90 -7.36
C THR A 285 6.10 -34.43 -6.63
N SER A 286 7.21 -35.14 -6.81
CA SER A 286 8.52 -34.69 -6.32
C SER A 286 8.80 -33.30 -6.89
N VAL A 287 9.36 -32.41 -6.06
CA VAL A 287 9.85 -31.11 -6.54
C VAL A 287 11.02 -31.41 -7.50
N PRO A 288 10.93 -31.06 -8.79
CA PRO A 288 12.03 -31.30 -9.72
C PRO A 288 13.26 -30.47 -9.30
N PRO A 289 14.48 -30.95 -9.55
CA PRO A 289 15.67 -30.11 -9.40
C PRO A 289 15.54 -28.84 -10.29
N PRO A 290 16.25 -27.75 -9.96
CA PRO A 290 16.18 -26.51 -10.73
C PRO A 290 16.74 -26.72 -12.14
N HIS A 291 15.84 -27.00 -13.09
CA HIS A 291 16.17 -27.18 -14.51
C HIS A 291 16.53 -25.82 -15.12
N LEU A 292 17.82 -25.51 -15.13
CA LEU A 292 18.39 -24.26 -15.64
C LEU A 292 19.14 -24.46 -16.97
N GLN A 293 19.26 -25.72 -17.40
CA GLN A 293 19.60 -26.11 -18.77
C GLN A 293 18.74 -25.31 -19.76
N ASP A 294 19.38 -24.82 -20.82
CA ASP A 294 18.82 -24.01 -21.90
C ASP A 294 18.28 -22.62 -21.49
N LYS A 295 18.33 -22.25 -20.20
CA LYS A 295 18.00 -20.88 -19.78
C LYS A 295 19.10 -19.91 -20.21
N ILE A 296 18.64 -18.75 -20.65
CA ILE A 296 19.47 -17.62 -21.09
C ILE A 296 19.52 -16.59 -19.98
N VAL A 297 20.72 -16.23 -19.53
CA VAL A 297 20.97 -15.35 -18.38
C VAL A 297 21.80 -14.15 -18.82
N LEU A 298 21.49 -12.94 -18.33
CA LEU A 298 22.37 -11.77 -18.41
C LEU A 298 22.84 -11.39 -17.00
N VAL A 299 24.15 -11.47 -16.73
CA VAL A 299 24.76 -11.02 -15.46
C VAL A 299 25.56 -9.75 -15.69
N THR A 300 24.97 -8.63 -15.28
CA THR A 300 25.69 -7.34 -15.24
C THR A 300 26.76 -7.37 -14.15
N GLY A 301 27.99 -6.96 -14.46
CA GLY A 301 29.14 -7.13 -13.57
C GLY A 301 29.65 -8.56 -13.47
N GLY A 302 29.18 -9.48 -14.32
CA GLY A 302 29.42 -10.93 -14.24
C GLY A 302 30.88 -11.40 -14.34
N ALA A 303 31.83 -10.50 -14.61
CA ALA A 303 33.25 -10.84 -14.74
C ALA A 303 34.04 -10.89 -13.41
N LYS A 304 33.54 -10.30 -12.31
CA LYS A 304 34.31 -10.15 -11.05
C LYS A 304 33.41 -10.23 -9.80
N GLY A 305 33.96 -10.73 -8.69
CA GLY A 305 33.28 -10.78 -7.38
C GLY A 305 31.97 -11.57 -7.41
N ILE A 306 30.95 -11.09 -6.69
CA ILE A 306 29.61 -11.72 -6.63
C ILE A 306 29.04 -12.02 -8.02
N GLY A 307 29.24 -11.13 -9.00
CA GLY A 307 28.79 -11.35 -10.38
C GLY A 307 29.43 -12.57 -11.04
N TYR A 308 30.71 -12.82 -10.77
CA TYR A 308 31.40 -14.01 -11.25
C TYR A 308 30.90 -15.27 -10.55
N MET A 309 30.71 -15.22 -9.22
CA MET A 309 30.15 -16.33 -8.42
C MET A 309 28.76 -16.75 -8.92
N ILE A 310 27.90 -15.79 -9.24
CA ILE A 310 26.57 -16.03 -9.82
C ILE A 310 26.69 -16.62 -11.23
N SER A 311 27.56 -16.05 -12.08
CA SER A 311 27.75 -16.53 -13.46
C SER A 311 28.29 -17.96 -13.49
N GLU A 312 29.23 -18.29 -12.60
CA GLU A 312 29.75 -19.64 -12.35
C GLU A 312 28.63 -20.61 -11.97
N GLY A 313 27.78 -20.22 -11.00
CA GLY A 313 26.63 -21.02 -10.58
C GLY A 313 25.69 -21.36 -11.75
N PHE A 314 25.40 -20.40 -12.62
CA PHE A 314 24.54 -20.62 -13.79
C PHE A 314 25.21 -21.52 -14.85
N VAL A 315 26.48 -21.30 -15.20
CA VAL A 315 27.21 -22.14 -16.18
C VAL A 315 27.37 -23.59 -15.67
N ALA A 316 27.64 -23.76 -14.37
CA ALA A 316 27.70 -25.08 -13.73
C ALA A 316 26.35 -25.84 -13.77
N ASN A 317 25.24 -25.13 -13.99
CA ASN A 317 23.88 -25.69 -14.09
C ASN A 317 23.29 -25.64 -15.52
N GLY A 318 24.14 -25.58 -16.55
CA GLY A 318 23.74 -25.76 -17.95
C GLY A 318 23.15 -24.53 -18.65
N ALA A 319 23.19 -23.37 -18.02
CA ALA A 319 22.66 -22.14 -18.59
C ALA A 319 23.64 -21.44 -19.55
N THR A 320 23.10 -20.69 -20.52
CA THR A 320 23.87 -19.79 -21.40
C THR A 320 23.93 -18.40 -20.78
N VAL A 321 25.11 -17.97 -20.34
CA VAL A 321 25.31 -16.78 -19.51
C VAL A 321 26.05 -15.68 -20.26
N TYR A 322 25.34 -14.60 -20.56
CA TYR A 322 25.93 -13.36 -21.05
C TYR A 322 26.43 -12.53 -19.88
N ILE A 323 27.72 -12.15 -19.88
CA ILE A 323 28.32 -11.28 -18.86
C ILE A 323 28.69 -9.93 -19.46
N SER A 324 28.39 -8.85 -18.73
CA SER A 324 28.59 -7.48 -19.21
C SER A 324 29.29 -6.61 -18.17
N SER A 325 30.37 -5.95 -18.56
CA SER A 325 31.02 -4.89 -17.78
C SER A 325 31.75 -3.92 -18.71
N ARG A 326 32.21 -2.77 -18.18
CA ARG A 326 33.03 -1.80 -18.92
C ARG A 326 34.44 -2.26 -19.26
N ASP A 327 34.90 -3.33 -18.61
CA ASP A 327 36.23 -3.91 -18.76
C ASP A 327 36.12 -5.10 -19.73
N ALA A 328 36.34 -4.81 -21.03
CA ALA A 328 36.15 -5.79 -22.09
C ALA A 328 37.09 -6.99 -21.95
N ALA A 329 38.39 -6.75 -21.73
CA ALA A 329 39.38 -7.81 -21.57
C ALA A 329 39.02 -8.76 -20.41
N ALA A 330 38.64 -8.23 -19.25
CA ALA A 330 38.22 -9.07 -18.14
C ALA A 330 36.89 -9.79 -18.39
N CYS A 331 35.99 -9.25 -19.21
CA CYS A 331 34.79 -9.95 -19.67
C CYS A 331 35.14 -11.15 -20.57
N GLU A 332 36.03 -10.99 -21.56
CA GLU A 332 36.45 -12.12 -22.42
C GLU A 332 37.19 -13.20 -21.61
N THR A 333 38.14 -12.81 -20.75
CA THR A 333 38.86 -13.77 -19.89
C THR A 333 37.92 -14.51 -18.94
N ALA A 334 36.95 -13.80 -18.33
CA ALA A 334 35.96 -14.44 -17.47
C ALA A 334 35.01 -15.36 -18.26
N ALA A 335 34.57 -14.97 -19.45
CA ALA A 335 33.69 -15.80 -20.29
C ALA A 335 34.36 -17.12 -20.70
N ALA A 336 35.64 -17.07 -21.10
CA ALA A 336 36.43 -18.27 -21.39
C ALA A 336 36.60 -19.16 -20.13
N ALA A 337 37.00 -18.56 -19.01
CA ALA A 337 37.22 -19.28 -17.75
C ALA A 337 35.94 -19.88 -17.16
N LEU A 338 34.79 -19.24 -17.33
CA LEU A 338 33.48 -19.76 -16.91
C LEU A 338 33.04 -20.93 -17.79
N THR A 339 33.14 -20.79 -19.12
CA THR A 339 32.77 -21.85 -20.08
C THR A 339 33.57 -23.14 -19.85
N ALA A 340 34.83 -23.03 -19.45
CA ALA A 340 35.68 -24.18 -19.14
C ALA A 340 35.31 -24.93 -17.82
N ARG A 341 34.28 -24.49 -17.08
CA ARG A 341 33.98 -24.96 -15.71
C ARG A 341 32.58 -25.56 -15.51
N GLY A 342 31.80 -25.72 -16.57
CA GLY A 342 30.46 -26.33 -16.48
C GLY A 342 29.89 -26.76 -17.83
N PRO A 343 28.71 -27.40 -17.84
CA PRO A 343 28.03 -27.83 -19.08
C PRO A 343 27.33 -26.68 -19.83
N GLY A 344 27.16 -25.51 -19.20
CA GLY A 344 26.69 -24.29 -19.87
C GLY A 344 27.78 -23.56 -20.63
N ALA A 345 27.48 -22.36 -21.13
CA ALA A 345 28.43 -21.52 -21.84
C ALA A 345 28.37 -20.07 -21.35
N ALA A 346 29.49 -19.34 -21.40
CA ALA A 346 29.54 -17.92 -21.08
C ALA A 346 30.04 -17.07 -22.26
N HIS A 347 29.46 -15.89 -22.43
CA HIS A 347 29.75 -14.96 -23.52
C HIS A 347 29.86 -13.53 -23.01
N ALA A 348 30.83 -12.76 -23.51
CA ALA A 348 30.97 -11.35 -23.16
C ALA A 348 30.07 -10.46 -24.04
N ILE A 349 29.47 -9.43 -23.43
CA ILE A 349 28.97 -8.25 -24.14
C ILE A 349 29.42 -6.99 -23.35
N PRO A 350 30.61 -6.43 -23.63
CA PRO A 350 31.13 -5.30 -22.86
C PRO A 350 30.28 -4.03 -23.00
N ALA A 351 29.99 -3.36 -21.88
CA ALA A 351 29.20 -2.13 -21.80
C ALA A 351 29.47 -1.35 -20.51
N ASP A 352 29.68 -0.04 -20.62
CA ASP A 352 29.77 0.90 -19.50
C ASP A 352 28.38 1.42 -19.11
N LEU A 353 27.77 0.74 -18.15
CA LEU A 353 26.37 0.97 -17.74
C LEU A 353 26.10 2.37 -17.16
N GLN A 354 27.12 3.21 -16.92
CA GLN A 354 26.90 4.64 -16.69
C GLN A 354 26.16 5.29 -17.88
N LYS A 355 26.51 4.88 -19.10
CA LYS A 355 26.07 5.47 -20.37
C LYS A 355 24.80 4.79 -20.87
N LEU A 356 23.77 5.58 -21.17
CA LEU A 356 22.46 5.08 -21.62
C LEU A 356 22.57 4.29 -22.95
N ASP A 357 23.39 4.75 -23.88
CA ASP A 357 23.54 4.11 -25.19
C ASP A 357 24.29 2.78 -25.14
N ASP A 358 25.16 2.59 -24.14
CA ASP A 358 25.77 1.27 -23.88
C ASP A 358 24.75 0.29 -23.29
N CYS A 359 23.78 0.74 -22.48
CA CYS A 359 22.64 -0.08 -22.06
C CYS A 359 21.76 -0.48 -23.26
N ARG A 360 21.47 0.46 -24.18
CA ARG A 360 20.72 0.18 -25.43
C ARG A 360 21.48 -0.84 -26.30
N ARG A 361 22.78 -0.62 -26.52
CA ARG A 361 23.68 -1.47 -27.30
C ARG A 361 23.80 -2.88 -26.69
N LEU A 362 23.92 -2.99 -25.37
CA LEU A 362 23.94 -4.27 -24.65
C LEU A 362 22.68 -5.10 -24.93
N VAL A 363 21.49 -4.53 -24.71
CA VAL A 363 20.23 -5.27 -24.88
C VAL A 363 19.96 -5.59 -26.35
N SER A 364 20.30 -4.69 -27.29
CA SER A 364 20.24 -4.98 -28.72
C SER A 364 21.18 -6.11 -29.13
N SER A 365 22.41 -6.13 -28.60
CA SER A 365 23.42 -7.17 -28.88
C SER A 365 23.09 -8.51 -28.23
N LEU A 366 22.35 -8.49 -27.12
CA LEU A 366 21.80 -9.69 -26.50
C LEU A 366 20.67 -10.26 -27.36
N SER A 367 19.68 -9.43 -27.71
CA SER A 367 18.50 -9.83 -28.49
C SER A 367 18.87 -10.56 -29.80
N SER A 368 19.85 -10.04 -30.54
CA SER A 368 20.31 -10.65 -31.79
C SER A 368 21.04 -11.99 -31.59
N ARG A 369 21.71 -12.20 -30.45
CA ARG A 369 22.42 -13.44 -30.11
C ARG A 369 21.52 -14.51 -29.47
N THR A 370 20.39 -14.12 -28.88
CA THR A 370 19.48 -15.02 -28.15
C THR A 370 18.19 -15.38 -28.89
N GLY A 371 17.99 -14.82 -30.09
CA GLY A 371 16.73 -14.94 -30.82
C GLY A 371 15.59 -14.26 -30.08
N GLY A 372 15.82 -13.05 -29.57
CA GLY A 372 14.80 -12.21 -28.93
C GLY A 372 14.35 -12.64 -27.52
N ARG A 373 15.10 -13.52 -26.83
CA ARG A 373 14.70 -14.07 -25.51
C ARG A 373 15.73 -13.85 -24.42
N LEU A 374 15.27 -13.69 -23.18
CA LEU A 374 16.08 -13.65 -21.96
C LEU A 374 15.28 -14.29 -20.83
N HIS A 375 15.80 -15.32 -20.17
CA HIS A 375 15.06 -16.02 -19.11
C HIS A 375 15.33 -15.41 -17.73
N VAL A 376 16.55 -14.90 -17.50
CA VAL A 376 16.98 -14.30 -16.23
C VAL A 376 17.82 -13.04 -16.46
N LEU A 377 17.38 -11.90 -15.94
CA LEU A 377 18.19 -10.68 -15.81
C LEU A 377 18.75 -10.59 -14.39
N VAL A 378 20.07 -10.63 -14.23
CA VAL A 378 20.76 -10.36 -12.95
C VAL A 378 21.36 -8.95 -12.98
N ASN A 379 20.73 -8.06 -12.22
CA ASN A 379 21.18 -6.70 -11.96
C ASN A 379 22.17 -6.72 -10.78
N ASN A 380 23.41 -7.10 -11.07
CA ASN A 380 24.52 -7.21 -10.12
C ASN A 380 25.54 -6.05 -10.22
N SER A 381 25.63 -5.36 -11.36
CA SER A 381 26.53 -4.21 -11.50
C SER A 381 26.26 -3.14 -10.44
N GLY A 382 27.32 -2.69 -9.77
CA GLY A 382 27.23 -1.60 -8.80
C GLY A 382 28.60 -1.12 -8.32
N ALA A 383 28.60 0.00 -7.62
CA ALA A 383 29.77 0.59 -6.96
C ALA A 383 29.40 1.07 -5.55
N ALA A 384 30.38 1.09 -4.65
CA ALA A 384 30.30 1.72 -3.34
C ALA A 384 31.25 2.92 -3.28
N TRP A 385 30.97 3.87 -2.38
CA TRP A 385 31.82 5.00 -2.05
C TRP A 385 31.59 5.36 -0.58
N GLY A 386 32.66 5.32 0.21
CA GLY A 386 32.67 5.76 1.61
C GLY A 386 33.49 7.03 1.74
N ASP A 387 32.98 8.01 2.48
CA ASP A 387 33.60 9.32 2.69
C ASP A 387 33.05 9.93 4.00
N ALA A 388 33.68 10.99 4.52
CA ALA A 388 33.10 11.70 5.66
C ALA A 388 31.85 12.49 5.23
N PHE A 389 30.96 12.84 6.17
CA PHE A 389 29.71 13.56 5.87
C PHE A 389 30.00 14.93 5.25
N ASP A 390 30.84 15.73 5.90
CA ASP A 390 31.15 17.11 5.51
C ASP A 390 31.96 17.22 4.19
N THR A 391 32.52 16.11 3.72
CA THR A 391 33.33 16.02 2.48
C THR A 391 32.71 15.16 1.39
N TYR A 392 31.51 14.60 1.59
CA TYR A 392 30.96 13.58 0.71
C TYR A 392 30.76 14.10 -0.73
N PRO A 393 31.47 13.57 -1.76
CA PRO A 393 31.43 14.17 -3.08
C PRO A 393 30.08 13.96 -3.79
N ASP A 394 29.43 15.04 -4.21
CA ASP A 394 28.19 14.99 -5.00
C ASP A 394 28.34 14.13 -6.27
N ALA A 395 29.48 14.25 -6.97
CA ALA A 395 29.81 13.42 -8.12
C ALA A 395 29.91 11.91 -7.80
N ALA A 396 30.13 11.52 -6.54
CA ALA A 396 30.00 10.14 -6.10
C ALA A 396 28.52 9.76 -5.87
N TRP A 397 27.73 10.65 -5.28
CA TRP A 397 26.28 10.49 -5.09
C TRP A 397 25.53 10.26 -6.41
N THR A 398 25.69 11.16 -7.41
CA THR A 398 25.05 11.02 -8.73
C THR A 398 25.44 9.72 -9.42
N LYS A 399 26.72 9.35 -9.33
CA LYS A 399 27.33 8.16 -9.94
C LYS A 399 26.79 6.86 -9.34
N LEU A 400 26.65 6.81 -8.01
CA LEU A 400 26.12 5.63 -7.32
C LEU A 400 24.62 5.46 -7.57
N LEU A 401 23.82 6.52 -7.48
CA LEU A 401 22.38 6.43 -7.83
C LEU A 401 22.17 6.11 -9.32
N THR A 402 23.02 6.61 -10.22
CA THR A 402 22.98 6.26 -11.64
C THR A 402 23.21 4.75 -11.83
N LEU A 403 24.35 4.22 -11.37
CA LEU A 403 24.72 2.83 -11.63
C LEU A 403 23.85 1.82 -10.86
N ASN A 404 23.65 2.03 -9.56
CA ASN A 404 23.08 1.02 -8.66
C ASN A 404 21.54 0.97 -8.69
N LEU A 405 20.87 2.03 -9.18
CA LEU A 405 19.42 2.20 -9.10
C LEU A 405 18.79 2.59 -10.44
N HIS A 406 19.13 3.77 -10.98
CA HIS A 406 18.53 4.26 -12.24
C HIS A 406 18.81 3.29 -13.40
N ARG A 407 20.05 2.83 -13.55
CA ARG A 407 20.42 1.92 -14.65
C ARG A 407 19.89 0.50 -14.50
N VAL A 408 19.56 0.08 -13.28
CA VAL A 408 18.80 -1.14 -13.04
C VAL A 408 17.37 -1.02 -13.59
N PHE A 409 16.71 0.11 -13.37
CA PHE A 409 15.42 0.41 -14.01
C PHE A 409 15.56 0.49 -15.53
N THR A 410 16.53 1.25 -16.05
CA THR A 410 16.79 1.39 -17.50
C THR A 410 16.97 0.03 -18.19
N LEU A 411 17.84 -0.85 -17.65
CA LEU A 411 18.09 -2.16 -18.24
C LEU A 411 16.88 -3.08 -18.14
N THR A 412 16.15 -3.04 -17.02
CA THR A 412 14.95 -3.86 -16.85
C THR A 412 13.83 -3.43 -17.82
N GLN A 413 13.65 -2.13 -18.06
CA GLN A 413 12.73 -1.64 -19.10
C GLN A 413 13.15 -2.10 -20.51
N LEU A 414 14.42 -1.93 -20.87
CA LEU A 414 14.93 -2.32 -22.19
C LEU A 414 14.84 -3.84 -22.41
N ALA A 415 15.10 -4.65 -21.39
CA ALA A 415 15.08 -6.10 -21.46
C ALA A 415 13.68 -6.73 -21.29
N ALA A 416 12.66 -5.97 -20.87
CA ALA A 416 11.31 -6.48 -20.62
C ALA A 416 10.72 -7.28 -21.81
N PRO A 417 10.82 -6.83 -23.08
CA PRO A 417 10.32 -7.62 -24.21
C PRO A 417 11.01 -8.97 -24.38
N LEU A 418 12.30 -9.08 -24.01
CA LEU A 418 13.05 -10.34 -24.07
C LEU A 418 12.66 -11.30 -22.93
N LEU A 419 12.33 -10.74 -21.76
CA LEU A 419 11.80 -11.47 -20.60
C LEU A 419 10.39 -11.98 -20.89
N GLU A 420 9.53 -11.14 -21.46
CA GLU A 420 8.18 -11.50 -21.89
C GLU A 420 8.18 -12.58 -22.99
N ALA A 421 9.06 -12.47 -23.99
CA ALA A 421 9.22 -13.48 -25.05
C ALA A 421 9.75 -14.83 -24.52
N ALA A 422 10.50 -14.84 -23.42
CA ALA A 422 10.90 -16.07 -22.74
C ALA A 422 9.76 -16.66 -21.90
N ALA A 423 9.04 -15.83 -21.14
CA ALA A 423 7.90 -16.26 -20.32
C ALA A 423 6.74 -16.82 -21.16
N ALA A 424 6.43 -16.18 -22.30
CA ALA A 424 5.39 -16.62 -23.23
C ALA A 424 5.72 -17.96 -23.94
N ALA A 425 6.98 -18.40 -23.92
CA ALA A 425 7.40 -19.70 -24.47
C ALA A 425 7.21 -20.87 -23.49
N ALA A 426 6.87 -20.61 -22.21
CA ALA A 426 6.62 -21.66 -21.22
C ALA A 426 5.23 -22.32 -21.43
N ALA A 427 5.23 -23.52 -22.00
CA ALA A 427 4.01 -24.21 -22.44
C ALA A 427 2.98 -24.56 -21.33
N ASP A 428 3.36 -24.53 -20.06
CA ASP A 428 2.46 -24.70 -18.90
C ASP A 428 2.10 -23.37 -18.20
N GLY A 429 2.66 -22.24 -18.63
CA GLY A 429 2.59 -20.95 -17.92
C GLY A 429 3.22 -20.97 -16.52
N GLY A 430 3.92 -22.05 -16.16
CA GLY A 430 4.38 -22.36 -14.80
C GLY A 430 5.83 -21.98 -14.52
N ASP A 431 6.57 -21.50 -15.52
CA ASP A 431 7.92 -20.96 -15.35
C ASP A 431 8.01 -19.55 -15.98
N PRO A 432 7.89 -18.47 -15.18
CA PRO A 432 8.00 -17.10 -15.68
C PRO A 432 9.44 -16.76 -16.16
N ALA A 433 9.67 -15.54 -16.62
CA ALA A 433 11.02 -14.96 -16.64
C ALA A 433 11.38 -14.37 -15.27
N ARG A 434 12.64 -13.97 -15.07
CA ARG A 434 13.14 -13.51 -13.76
C ARG A 434 13.96 -12.22 -13.86
N VAL A 435 13.75 -11.31 -12.91
CA VAL A 435 14.64 -10.19 -12.60
C VAL A 435 15.18 -10.39 -11.18
N ILE A 436 16.50 -10.51 -11.03
CA ILE A 436 17.19 -10.69 -9.75
C ILE A 436 18.10 -9.49 -9.53
N ASN A 437 17.77 -8.69 -8.53
CA ASN A 437 18.47 -7.47 -8.17
C ASN A 437 19.42 -7.75 -7.00
N ILE A 438 20.72 -7.54 -7.16
CA ILE A 438 21.68 -7.73 -6.06
C ILE A 438 21.68 -6.46 -5.21
N GLY A 439 20.97 -6.54 -4.09
CA GLY A 439 20.90 -5.54 -3.04
C GLY A 439 22.17 -5.50 -2.18
N SER A 440 21.98 -5.26 -0.89
CA SER A 440 22.99 -5.35 0.17
C SER A 440 22.30 -5.20 1.52
N VAL A 441 22.84 -5.77 2.61
CA VAL A 441 22.34 -5.50 3.97
C VAL A 441 22.45 -4.04 4.38
N ASP A 442 23.34 -3.26 3.75
CA ASP A 442 23.47 -1.81 3.97
C ASP A 442 22.26 -1.01 3.41
N GLY A 443 21.36 -1.67 2.67
CA GLY A 443 20.03 -1.13 2.33
C GLY A 443 18.91 -1.52 3.31
N LEU A 444 19.23 -2.30 4.35
CA LEU A 444 18.30 -2.76 5.40
C LEU A 444 18.68 -2.25 6.80
N ARG A 445 19.99 -2.06 7.06
CA ARG A 445 20.53 -1.44 8.28
C ARG A 445 21.56 -0.36 7.91
N VAL A 446 21.83 0.55 8.83
CA VAL A 446 22.91 1.54 8.68
C VAL A 446 24.27 0.87 8.97
N PRO A 447 25.24 0.90 8.04
CA PRO A 447 26.61 0.42 8.30
C PRO A 447 27.40 1.43 9.14
N LEU A 448 28.45 0.96 9.85
CA LEU A 448 29.39 1.84 10.56
C LEU A 448 30.25 2.69 9.61
N MET A 449 30.48 2.21 8.39
CA MET A 449 31.23 2.93 7.37
C MET A 449 30.30 3.91 6.64
N SER A 450 30.66 5.19 6.60
CA SER A 450 29.87 6.29 6.03
C SER A 450 29.70 6.18 4.49
N SER A 451 28.80 5.30 4.06
CA SER A 451 28.57 4.93 2.66
C SER A 451 27.24 5.46 2.10
N PHE A 452 26.87 6.70 2.47
CA PHE A 452 25.50 7.24 2.33
C PHE A 452 24.82 6.96 0.97
N ALA A 453 25.45 7.32 -0.15
CA ALA A 453 24.88 7.09 -1.48
C ALA A 453 24.74 5.59 -1.83
N TYR A 454 25.61 4.74 -1.30
CA TYR A 454 25.54 3.29 -1.51
C TYR A 454 24.32 2.72 -0.78
N SER A 455 24.20 2.96 0.52
CA SER A 455 23.07 2.54 1.35
C SER A 455 21.74 3.04 0.79
N ALA A 456 21.65 4.33 0.45
CA ALA A 456 20.46 4.92 -0.17
C ALA A 456 20.12 4.25 -1.52
N SER A 457 21.12 4.05 -2.40
CA SER A 457 20.90 3.39 -3.70
C SER A 457 20.43 1.94 -3.56
N LYS A 458 20.93 1.21 -2.55
CA LYS A 458 20.55 -0.18 -2.29
C LYS A 458 19.15 -0.26 -1.66
N ALA A 459 18.82 0.56 -0.66
CA ALA A 459 17.46 0.65 -0.12
C ALA A 459 16.44 1.02 -1.20
N GLY A 460 16.77 1.99 -2.06
CA GLY A 460 15.99 2.35 -3.24
C GLY A 460 15.81 1.18 -4.21
N LEU A 461 16.85 0.37 -4.44
CA LEU A 461 16.79 -0.82 -5.29
C LEU A 461 15.87 -1.90 -4.72
N HIS A 462 15.85 -2.09 -3.40
CA HIS A 462 14.93 -3.04 -2.75
C HIS A 462 13.46 -2.59 -2.89
N HIS A 463 13.21 -1.27 -2.95
CA HIS A 463 11.87 -0.73 -3.25
C HIS A 463 11.53 -0.85 -4.74
N LEU A 464 12.44 -0.47 -5.63
CA LEU A 464 12.27 -0.61 -7.08
C LEU A 464 11.92 -2.06 -7.46
N SER A 465 12.58 -3.05 -6.87
CA SER A 465 12.28 -4.47 -7.09
C SER A 465 10.84 -4.85 -6.72
N ARG A 466 10.26 -4.24 -5.69
CA ARG A 466 8.85 -4.45 -5.29
C ARG A 466 7.86 -3.76 -6.24
N ALA A 467 8.21 -2.59 -6.77
CA ALA A 467 7.43 -1.93 -7.82
C ALA A 467 7.44 -2.74 -9.12
N LEU A 468 8.63 -3.20 -9.56
CA LEU A 468 8.82 -4.06 -10.73
C LEU A 468 8.09 -5.41 -10.58
N ALA A 469 8.05 -5.99 -9.38
CA ALA A 469 7.30 -7.23 -9.12
C ALA A 469 5.79 -7.08 -9.37
N ARG A 470 5.22 -5.92 -9.04
CA ARG A 470 3.80 -5.60 -9.29
C ARG A 470 3.53 -5.32 -10.78
N GLU A 471 4.44 -4.61 -11.43
CA GLU A 471 4.31 -4.19 -12.84
C GLU A 471 4.53 -5.34 -13.82
N LEU A 472 5.55 -6.17 -13.58
CA LEU A 472 5.97 -7.24 -14.50
C LEU A 472 5.35 -8.61 -14.16
N GLY A 473 4.76 -8.78 -12.98
CA GLY A 473 4.05 -10.01 -12.58
C GLY A 473 2.93 -10.41 -13.57
N PRO A 474 2.01 -9.50 -13.95
CA PRO A 474 1.01 -9.76 -15.00
C PRO A 474 1.58 -10.05 -16.38
N ARG A 475 2.86 -9.73 -16.61
CA ARG A 475 3.61 -9.92 -17.86
C ARG A 475 4.47 -11.20 -17.82
N GLY A 476 4.26 -12.06 -16.83
CA GLY A 476 4.96 -13.34 -16.69
C GLY A 476 6.40 -13.21 -16.20
N VAL A 477 6.76 -12.17 -15.45
CA VAL A 477 8.13 -11.95 -14.95
C VAL A 477 8.11 -11.69 -13.45
N THR A 478 8.89 -12.44 -12.66
CA THR A 478 9.08 -12.12 -11.23
C THR A 478 10.24 -11.15 -11.03
N SER A 479 10.17 -10.29 -10.00
CA SER A 479 11.27 -9.41 -9.62
C SER A 479 11.59 -9.56 -8.14
N ASN A 480 12.82 -9.94 -7.80
CA ASN A 480 13.27 -10.20 -6.44
C ASN A 480 14.62 -9.56 -6.16
N THR A 481 14.93 -9.37 -4.88
CA THR A 481 16.20 -8.81 -4.40
C THR A 481 16.95 -9.80 -3.52
N LEU A 482 18.25 -9.94 -3.73
CA LEU A 482 19.17 -10.60 -2.80
C LEU A 482 19.97 -9.55 -2.03
N ALA A 483 19.67 -9.36 -0.75
CA ALA A 483 20.40 -8.44 0.13
C ALA A 483 21.66 -9.14 0.69
N CYS A 484 22.75 -9.08 -0.08
CA CYS A 484 24.02 -9.70 0.28
C CYS A 484 24.70 -9.01 1.47
N GLY A 485 25.26 -9.82 2.37
CA GLY A 485 26.25 -9.41 3.37
C GLY A 485 27.66 -9.32 2.78
N PRO A 486 28.72 -9.53 3.59
CA PRO A 486 30.10 -9.53 3.10
C PRO A 486 30.43 -10.81 2.30
N PHE A 487 31.10 -10.63 1.15
CA PHE A 487 31.61 -11.70 0.28
C PHE A 487 33.03 -11.36 -0.20
N GLU A 488 33.86 -12.39 -0.39
CA GLU A 488 35.23 -12.24 -0.88
C GLU A 488 35.25 -11.62 -2.28
N SER A 489 35.75 -10.38 -2.40
CA SER A 489 35.58 -9.58 -3.61
C SER A 489 36.52 -8.37 -3.63
N LYS A 490 36.85 -7.86 -4.83
CA LYS A 490 37.72 -6.67 -4.97
C LYS A 490 37.16 -5.42 -4.26
N MET A 491 35.85 -5.32 -4.06
CA MET A 491 35.23 -4.23 -3.30
C MET A 491 35.48 -4.37 -1.80
N MET A 492 35.38 -5.59 -1.26
CA MET A 492 35.59 -5.89 0.17
C MET A 492 37.05 -6.11 0.55
N LYS A 493 37.96 -6.34 -0.41
CA LYS A 493 39.32 -6.84 -0.12
C LYS A 493 40.06 -6.04 0.95
N ALA A 494 40.18 -4.72 0.82
CA ALA A 494 40.90 -3.91 1.82
C ALA A 494 40.26 -3.98 3.22
N THR A 495 38.93 -4.13 3.29
CA THR A 495 38.15 -4.29 4.52
C THR A 495 38.33 -5.67 5.14
N LEU A 496 38.45 -6.72 4.33
CA LEU A 496 38.70 -8.09 4.81
C LEU A 496 40.16 -8.29 5.20
N ASP A 497 41.11 -7.75 4.43
CA ASP A 497 42.54 -7.77 4.72
C ASP A 497 42.90 -7.10 6.06
N SER A 498 42.01 -6.24 6.59
CA SER A 498 42.20 -5.49 7.84
C SER A 498 41.25 -5.86 8.98
N MET A 499 40.03 -6.34 8.69
CA MET A 499 38.97 -6.57 9.70
C MET A 499 38.21 -7.88 9.51
N ARG A 500 38.75 -8.88 8.79
CA ARG A 500 38.11 -10.21 8.59
C ARG A 500 37.62 -10.82 9.90
N ASP A 501 38.48 -10.95 10.90
CA ASP A 501 38.15 -11.62 12.16
C ASP A 501 37.06 -10.88 12.95
N THR A 502 37.02 -9.55 12.84
CA THR A 502 35.94 -8.71 13.42
C THR A 502 34.62 -8.91 12.68
N ILE A 503 34.66 -8.95 11.34
CA ILE A 503 33.48 -9.14 10.48
C ILE A 503 32.90 -10.56 10.66
N GLU A 504 33.74 -11.59 10.64
CA GLU A 504 33.33 -12.97 10.92
C GLU A 504 32.97 -13.17 12.40
N GLY A 505 33.50 -12.32 13.29
CA GLY A 505 33.05 -12.15 14.67
C GLY A 505 31.60 -11.65 14.77
N GLU A 506 31.21 -10.62 14.00
CA GLU A 506 29.84 -10.05 14.00
C GLU A 506 28.80 -10.94 13.30
N ILE A 507 29.20 -11.83 12.40
CA ILE A 507 28.27 -12.71 11.67
C ILE A 507 27.84 -13.89 12.54
N PRO A 508 26.53 -14.14 12.78
CA PRO A 508 26.04 -15.29 13.53
C PRO A 508 26.52 -16.66 13.01
N LEU A 509 26.67 -16.83 11.68
CA LEU A 509 27.26 -18.04 11.08
C LEU A 509 28.80 -18.11 11.15
N ARG A 510 29.48 -17.13 11.77
CA ARG A 510 30.94 -17.07 11.98
C ARG A 510 31.81 -17.18 10.72
N ARG A 511 31.28 -16.77 9.57
CA ARG A 511 31.99 -16.74 8.27
C ARG A 511 31.37 -15.71 7.33
N ILE A 512 32.15 -15.20 6.38
CA ILE A 512 31.61 -14.47 5.23
C ILE A 512 30.90 -15.39 4.22
N GLY A 513 30.22 -14.78 3.24
CA GLY A 513 29.56 -15.49 2.15
C GLY A 513 30.55 -16.14 1.16
N THR A 514 30.24 -17.36 0.75
CA THR A 514 30.96 -18.17 -0.26
C THR A 514 30.30 -18.03 -1.63
N PRO A 515 30.98 -18.39 -2.74
CA PRO A 515 30.37 -18.41 -4.06
C PRO A 515 29.05 -19.20 -4.12
N GLN A 516 29.00 -20.32 -3.40
CA GLN A 516 27.88 -21.24 -3.35
C GLN A 516 26.64 -20.64 -2.66
N ASP A 517 26.81 -19.77 -1.66
CA ASP A 517 25.67 -19.14 -0.96
C ASP A 517 24.87 -18.23 -1.91
N VAL A 518 25.55 -17.35 -2.63
CA VAL A 518 24.91 -16.38 -3.55
C VAL A 518 24.52 -17.00 -4.88
N ALA A 519 25.30 -17.97 -5.39
CA ALA A 519 24.88 -18.79 -6.52
C ALA A 519 23.59 -19.55 -6.17
N GLY A 520 23.57 -20.31 -5.08
CA GLY A 520 22.42 -21.10 -4.64
C GLY A 520 21.12 -20.28 -4.53
N ALA A 521 21.20 -19.07 -3.96
CA ALA A 521 20.07 -18.13 -3.89
C ALA A 521 19.58 -17.69 -5.29
N CYS A 522 20.48 -17.38 -6.23
CA CYS A 522 20.12 -17.07 -7.62
C CYS A 522 19.52 -18.28 -8.37
N LEU A 523 20.05 -19.49 -8.17
CA LEU A 523 19.57 -20.72 -8.79
C LEU A 523 18.19 -21.11 -8.25
N PHE A 524 17.96 -20.98 -6.93
CA PHE A 524 16.64 -21.13 -6.31
C PHE A 524 15.60 -20.19 -6.93
N LEU A 525 15.91 -18.88 -6.96
CA LEU A 525 15.02 -17.88 -7.57
C LEU A 525 14.76 -18.16 -9.06
N SER A 526 15.72 -18.74 -9.77
CA SER A 526 15.64 -18.99 -11.22
C SER A 526 14.95 -20.30 -11.63
N GLY A 527 14.95 -21.31 -10.76
CA GLY A 527 14.28 -22.58 -10.99
C GLY A 527 12.78 -22.54 -10.68
N ARG A 528 12.08 -23.68 -10.84
CA ARG A 528 10.65 -23.80 -10.53
C ARG A 528 10.32 -23.49 -9.05
N ALA A 529 11.26 -23.70 -8.14
CA ALA A 529 11.10 -23.35 -6.72
C ALA A 529 10.89 -21.83 -6.48
N GLY A 530 11.55 -20.98 -7.28
CA GLY A 530 11.39 -19.53 -7.25
C GLY A 530 10.25 -18.99 -8.13
N ALA A 531 9.51 -19.84 -8.87
CA ALA A 531 8.51 -19.39 -9.84
C ALA A 531 7.34 -18.61 -9.23
N PHE A 532 6.99 -18.87 -7.96
CA PHE A 532 5.95 -18.15 -7.22
C PHE A 532 6.52 -17.14 -6.21
N VAL A 533 7.82 -16.85 -6.27
CA VAL A 533 8.47 -15.83 -5.42
C VAL A 533 8.61 -14.55 -6.25
N THR A 534 7.96 -13.47 -5.83
CA THR A 534 8.07 -12.13 -6.45
C THR A 534 7.91 -11.04 -5.40
N GLY A 535 8.62 -9.93 -5.56
CA GLY A 535 8.68 -8.80 -4.61
C GLY A 535 9.49 -9.07 -3.34
N ALA A 536 10.11 -10.25 -3.20
CA ALA A 536 10.88 -10.61 -2.02
C ALA A 536 12.21 -9.85 -1.95
N THR A 537 12.64 -9.51 -0.73
CA THR A 537 14.03 -9.13 -0.43
C THR A 537 14.57 -10.18 0.54
N ILE A 538 15.44 -11.05 0.03
CA ILE A 538 16.00 -12.20 0.75
C ILE A 538 17.42 -11.84 1.18
N THR A 539 17.74 -11.93 2.47
CA THR A 539 19.11 -11.69 2.95
C THR A 539 20.00 -12.90 2.68
N VAL A 540 21.23 -12.64 2.25
CA VAL A 540 22.27 -13.66 2.01
C VAL A 540 23.53 -13.18 2.71
N ASP A 541 23.52 -13.25 4.04
CA ASP A 541 24.35 -12.41 4.90
C ASP A 541 24.86 -13.12 6.17
N GLY A 542 24.54 -14.40 6.35
CA GLY A 542 24.84 -15.17 7.57
C GLY A 542 24.12 -14.66 8.82
N GLY A 543 23.08 -13.84 8.68
CA GLY A 543 22.34 -13.22 9.78
C GLY A 543 22.93 -11.91 10.31
N ILE A 544 23.96 -11.34 9.67
CA ILE A 544 24.61 -10.10 10.15
C ILE A 544 23.64 -8.91 10.27
N VAL A 545 22.55 -8.88 9.48
CA VAL A 545 21.53 -7.83 9.59
C VAL A 545 20.80 -7.84 10.94
N LEU A 546 20.76 -8.99 11.61
CA LEU A 546 20.13 -9.19 12.92
C LEU A 546 21.10 -9.01 14.10
N ALA A 547 22.39 -8.77 13.83
CA ALA A 547 23.40 -8.58 14.87
C ALA A 547 23.24 -7.20 15.52
N SER A 548 22.52 -7.16 16.64
CA SER A 548 22.47 -6.00 17.55
C SER A 548 23.86 -5.71 18.09
N LYS A 549 24.27 -4.44 18.08
CA LYS A 549 25.48 -3.98 18.78
C LYS A 549 25.08 -3.59 20.21
N LEU A 550 25.77 -4.18 21.18
CA LEU A 550 25.72 -3.85 22.61
C LEU A 550 26.79 -2.78 22.91
#